data_AF-T0MR52-F1
#
_entry.id   AF-T0MR52-F1
#
_cell.length_a   1.000
_cell.length_b   1.000
_cell.length_c   1.000
_cell.angle_alpha   90.00
_cell.angle_beta   90.00
_cell.angle_gamma   90.00
#
_symmetry.space_group_name_H-M   'P 1'
#
loop_
_entity.id
_entity.type
_entity.pdbx_description
1 polymer ?
#
loop_
_entity_poly.entity_id
_entity_poly.type
_entity_poly.pdbx_seq_one_letter_code
_entity_poly.pdbx_strand_id
1 'polypeptide(L)'
;MAVISLIQNPKNDLPPVYLARRVACDGPRSQATMYDRVIKLSGPTKAKFILFRERDSHQRMESSWYSDHGAKVETTLRMGLKGGLNLLSSESDSMVIKSLHFDGHQHYGRRISRERIVQRLTEGLRPYCSFSPNLEICDDGSNHKRKQGSQSYEDCQFLQLTDLLVGAFRTVLGGFRVNDSQLRVSYPVKQLTDRWHQGLARMRNSRWFKGFCMSQCYIENGKWVFDSSFATKCDQLKLL
;
A
#
# COMPACT_ATOMS: atom_id res chain seq x y z
N MET A 1 13.54 4.95 -4.46
CA MET A 1 12.33 5.67 -4.92
C MET A 1 11.15 5.59 -3.92
N ALA A 2 11.07 4.58 -3.05
CA ALA A 2 9.81 4.16 -2.42
C ALA A 2 9.04 5.17 -1.54
N VAL A 3 9.68 5.91 -0.62
CA VAL A 3 8.96 6.90 0.23
C VAL A 3 9.05 8.33 -0.33
N ILE A 4 10.05 8.58 -1.17
CA ILE A 4 10.23 9.87 -1.86
C ILE A 4 9.05 10.14 -2.80
N SER A 5 8.49 9.10 -3.42
CA SER A 5 7.31 9.20 -4.29
C SER A 5 6.04 9.68 -3.57
N LEU A 6 5.98 9.57 -2.24
CA LEU A 6 4.81 9.97 -1.44
C LEU A 6 4.84 11.46 -1.06
N ILE A 7 5.92 12.18 -1.37
CA ILE A 7 6.02 13.62 -1.14
C ILE A 7 5.01 14.33 -2.05
N GLN A 8 4.13 15.14 -1.47
CA GLN A 8 3.15 15.97 -2.19
C GLN A 8 3.61 17.43 -2.29
N ASN A 9 4.31 17.93 -1.27
CA ASN A 9 4.77 19.31 -1.21
C ASN A 9 6.26 19.36 -0.82
N PRO A 10 7.19 19.44 -1.80
CA PRO A 10 8.61 19.52 -1.52
C PRO A 10 8.94 20.87 -0.88
N LYS A 11 9.40 20.87 0.38
CA LYS A 11 9.89 22.08 1.06
C LYS A 11 11.26 22.56 0.54
N ASN A 12 12.04 21.62 0.01
CA ASN A 12 13.36 21.81 -0.60
C ASN A 12 13.40 21.00 -1.91
N ASP A 13 14.51 21.07 -2.64
CA ASP A 13 14.80 20.19 -3.77
C ASP A 13 14.50 18.70 -3.44
N LEU A 14 13.89 18.01 -4.40
CA LEU A 14 13.68 16.58 -4.29
C LEU A 14 15.03 15.85 -4.31
N PRO A 15 15.21 14.87 -3.41
CA PRO A 15 16.45 14.09 -3.39
C PRO A 15 16.60 13.32 -4.71
N PRO A 16 17.84 13.13 -5.19
CA PRO A 16 18.10 12.30 -6.36
C PRO A 16 17.65 10.87 -6.09
N VAL A 17 17.11 10.24 -7.13
CA VAL A 17 16.69 8.83 -7.12
C VAL A 17 17.59 8.05 -8.06
N TYR A 18 18.24 7.02 -7.52
CA TYR A 18 19.11 6.14 -8.30
C TYR A 18 18.26 5.07 -8.97
N LEU A 19 18.33 4.98 -10.30
CA LEU A 19 17.83 3.82 -11.03
C LEU A 19 18.89 2.72 -10.97
N ALA A 20 18.45 1.55 -10.54
CA ALA A 20 19.25 0.36 -10.56
C ALA A 20 18.65 -0.65 -11.53
N ARG A 21 19.50 -1.27 -12.34
CA ARG A 21 19.14 -2.45 -13.12
C ARG A 21 19.89 -3.63 -12.54
N ARG A 22 19.18 -4.73 -12.30
CA ARG A 22 19.88 -6.00 -12.04
C ARG A 22 20.48 -6.48 -13.34
N VAL A 23 21.79 -6.63 -13.35
CA VAL A 23 22.52 -7.16 -14.50
C VAL A 23 23.01 -8.56 -14.09
N ALA A 24 22.83 -9.53 -14.97
CA ALA A 24 23.48 -10.82 -14.80
C ALA A 24 24.97 -10.60 -14.98
N CYS A 25 25.76 -10.95 -13.97
CA CYS A 25 27.21 -10.88 -14.06
C CYS A 25 27.74 -12.28 -14.34
N ASP A 26 28.70 -12.39 -15.25
CA ASP A 26 29.42 -13.63 -15.48
C ASP A 26 30.34 -13.87 -14.27
N GLY A 27 29.92 -14.78 -13.39
CA GLY A 27 30.67 -15.14 -12.20
C GLY A 27 29.88 -16.05 -11.23
N PRO A 28 30.57 -16.74 -10.31
CA PRO A 28 29.98 -17.72 -9.41
C PRO A 28 29.07 -17.11 -8.33
N ARG A 29 28.97 -15.77 -8.24
CA ARG A 29 28.07 -15.05 -7.32
C ARG A 29 26.96 -14.34 -8.08
N SER A 30 25.74 -14.75 -7.73
CA SER A 30 24.43 -14.25 -8.13
C SER A 30 24.35 -12.72 -8.32
N GLN A 31 23.75 -12.30 -9.45
CA GLN A 31 23.16 -10.98 -9.75
C GLN A 31 23.75 -9.76 -9.00
N ALA A 32 24.58 -8.94 -9.65
CA ALA A 32 24.91 -7.63 -9.11
C ALA A 32 23.81 -6.60 -9.40
N THR A 33 23.57 -5.71 -8.44
CA THR A 33 22.74 -4.52 -8.66
C THR A 33 23.65 -3.39 -9.12
N MET A 34 23.60 -3.08 -10.41
CA MET A 34 24.34 -1.95 -10.99
C MET A 34 23.42 -0.74 -11.03
N TYR A 35 23.89 0.38 -10.49
CA TYR A 35 23.19 1.66 -10.61
C TYR A 35 23.52 2.24 -11.98
N ASP A 36 22.49 2.32 -12.84
CA ASP A 36 22.62 2.71 -14.24
C ASP A 36 22.64 4.24 -14.38
N ARG A 37 21.76 4.93 -13.65
CA ARG A 37 21.74 6.40 -13.66
C ARG A 37 21.18 7.01 -12.38
N VAL A 38 21.57 8.25 -12.13
CA VAL A 38 20.94 9.12 -11.14
C VAL A 38 19.85 9.93 -11.83
N ILE A 39 18.60 9.79 -11.40
CA ILE A 39 17.48 10.64 -11.83
C ILE A 39 17.23 11.70 -10.77
N LYS A 40 17.28 12.98 -11.17
CA LYS A 40 16.65 14.04 -10.40
C LYS A 40 15.17 14.10 -10.79
N LEU A 41 14.28 13.95 -9.83
CA LEU A 41 12.85 14.14 -10.09
C LEU A 41 12.59 15.63 -10.35
N SER A 42 11.88 15.94 -11.43
CA SER A 42 11.48 17.30 -11.78
C SER A 42 10.35 17.84 -10.89
N GLY A 43 9.64 16.94 -10.20
CA GLY A 43 8.56 17.27 -9.28
C GLY A 43 8.08 16.03 -8.52
N PRO A 44 7.21 16.21 -7.51
CA PRO A 44 6.66 15.10 -6.75
C PRO A 44 5.87 14.17 -7.68
N THR A 45 6.02 12.85 -7.51
CA THR A 45 5.27 11.88 -8.34
C THR A 45 3.79 11.84 -8.00
N LYS A 46 3.35 12.57 -6.96
CA LYS A 46 1.98 12.61 -6.43
C LYS A 46 1.41 11.22 -6.11
N ALA A 47 2.29 10.26 -5.82
CA ALA A 47 1.85 8.92 -5.44
C ALA A 47 1.22 9.00 -4.05
N LYS A 48 0.15 8.22 -3.85
CA LYS A 48 -0.58 8.15 -2.59
C LYS A 48 -0.51 6.73 -2.08
N PHE A 49 -0.24 6.57 -0.79
CA PHE A 49 -0.16 5.26 -0.16
C PHE A 49 -1.18 5.12 0.96
N ILE A 50 -1.97 4.05 0.88
CA ILE A 50 -3.01 3.71 1.85
C ILE A 50 -2.58 2.40 2.49
N LEU A 51 -2.22 2.43 3.78
CA LEU A 51 -2.03 1.22 4.57
C LEU A 51 -3.32 0.92 5.34
N PHE A 52 -3.99 -0.17 4.98
CA PHE A 52 -5.17 -0.63 5.69
C PHE A 52 -4.95 -2.04 6.23
N ARG A 53 -5.11 -2.23 7.54
CA ARG A 53 -4.91 -3.52 8.20
C ARG A 53 -6.21 -4.00 8.84
N GLU A 54 -6.62 -5.21 8.52
CA GLU A 54 -7.56 -5.95 9.36
C GLU A 54 -6.72 -6.74 10.40
N ARG A 55 -6.99 -6.51 11.69
CA ARG A 55 -6.13 -6.96 12.79
C ARG A 55 -6.07 -8.48 12.90
N ASP A 56 -7.20 -9.14 12.69
CA ASP A 56 -7.43 -10.54 13.07
C ASP A 56 -7.32 -11.51 11.86
N SER A 57 -6.68 -11.09 10.77
CA SER A 57 -6.49 -11.88 9.54
C SER A 57 -7.78 -12.53 9.02
N HIS A 58 -8.88 -11.78 9.08
CA HIS A 58 -10.24 -12.15 8.72
C HIS A 58 -10.83 -13.34 9.51
N GLN A 59 -10.22 -13.74 10.62
CA GLN A 59 -10.70 -14.85 11.46
C GLN A 59 -12.03 -14.53 12.12
N ARG A 60 -12.27 -13.25 12.45
CA ARG A 60 -13.52 -12.76 13.04
C ARG A 60 -14.63 -12.47 12.00
N MET A 61 -14.34 -12.63 10.71
CA MET A 61 -15.32 -12.47 9.64
C MET A 61 -16.00 -13.82 9.40
N GLU A 62 -17.16 -14.04 10.01
CA GLU A 62 -17.86 -15.33 9.95
C GLU A 62 -18.31 -15.69 8.52
N SER A 63 -18.32 -16.98 8.21
CA SER A 63 -18.79 -17.49 6.90
C SER A 63 -20.30 -17.27 6.67
N SER A 64 -21.07 -17.10 7.74
CA SER A 64 -22.48 -16.70 7.68
C SER A 64 -22.68 -15.34 7.00
N TRP A 65 -21.66 -14.45 7.03
CA TRP A 65 -21.72 -13.10 6.45
C TRP A 65 -20.94 -12.98 5.13
N TYR A 66 -20.02 -13.92 4.86
CA TYR A 66 -19.12 -13.86 3.72
C TYR A 66 -19.00 -15.21 3.03
N SER A 67 -19.23 -15.23 1.71
CA SER A 67 -19.25 -16.45 0.88
C SER A 67 -17.94 -17.21 0.86
N ASP A 68 -16.81 -16.51 0.90
CA ASP A 68 -15.47 -17.09 0.72
C ASP A 68 -14.36 -16.14 1.24
N HIS A 69 -13.10 -16.59 1.19
CA HIS A 69 -11.95 -15.77 1.59
C HIS A 69 -11.80 -14.52 0.71
N GLY A 70 -11.97 -14.63 -0.61
CA GLY A 70 -11.95 -13.49 -1.53
C GLY A 70 -12.98 -12.42 -1.16
N ALA A 71 -14.17 -12.81 -0.70
CA ALA A 71 -15.23 -11.91 -0.28
C ALA A 71 -14.84 -11.10 0.96
N LYS A 72 -14.04 -11.70 1.87
CA LYS A 72 -13.46 -11.02 3.03
C LYS A 72 -12.39 -10.02 2.60
N VAL A 73 -11.46 -10.44 1.74
CA VAL A 73 -10.41 -9.59 1.15
C VAL A 73 -11.00 -8.37 0.45
N GLU A 74 -11.93 -8.58 -0.49
CA GLU A 74 -12.62 -7.52 -1.22
C GLU A 74 -13.33 -6.54 -0.28
N THR A 75 -13.93 -7.03 0.80
CA THR A 75 -14.60 -6.19 1.78
C THR A 75 -13.61 -5.28 2.51
N THR A 76 -12.50 -5.84 2.99
CA THR A 76 -11.47 -5.03 3.65
C THR A 76 -10.77 -4.07 2.70
N LEU A 77 -10.52 -4.49 1.45
CA LEU A 77 -10.01 -3.61 0.39
C LEU A 77 -10.94 -2.42 0.17
N ARG A 78 -12.25 -2.64 0.04
CA ARG A 78 -13.21 -1.56 -0.14
C ARG A 78 -13.18 -0.54 1.00
N MET A 79 -13.12 -1.02 2.24
CA MET A 79 -13.05 -0.14 3.41
C MET A 79 -11.81 0.75 3.36
N GLY A 80 -10.64 0.14 3.16
CA GLY A 80 -9.37 0.85 3.05
C GLY A 80 -9.35 1.83 1.88
N LEU A 81 -9.75 1.38 0.69
CA LEU A 81 -9.74 2.17 -0.53
C LEU A 81 -10.71 3.37 -0.43
N LYS A 82 -11.95 3.16 0.04
CA LYS A 82 -12.92 4.24 0.26
C LYS A 82 -12.37 5.29 1.23
N GLY A 83 -11.88 4.84 2.39
CA GLY A 83 -11.36 5.74 3.42
C GLY A 83 -10.15 6.54 2.92
N GLY A 84 -9.21 5.87 2.28
CA GLY A 84 -7.99 6.49 1.76
C GLY A 84 -8.24 7.45 0.61
N LEU A 85 -9.09 7.10 -0.38
CA LEU A 85 -9.43 8.00 -1.48
C LEU A 85 -10.09 9.28 -0.98
N ASN A 86 -11.07 9.14 -0.08
CA ASN A 86 -11.80 10.28 0.48
C ASN A 86 -10.88 11.19 1.31
N LEU A 87 -9.92 10.60 2.05
CA LEU A 87 -8.99 11.33 2.92
C LEU A 87 -7.86 12.02 2.14
N LEU A 88 -7.29 11.33 1.14
CA LEU A 88 -6.10 11.78 0.43
C LEU A 88 -6.41 12.65 -0.78
N SER A 89 -7.67 12.77 -1.20
CA SER A 89 -8.10 13.60 -2.34
C SER A 89 -8.80 14.88 -1.89
N SER A 90 -9.19 15.73 -2.83
CA SER A 90 -10.07 16.89 -2.61
C SER A 90 -10.66 17.38 -3.91
N GLU A 91 -11.58 18.34 -3.85
CA GLU A 91 -12.09 19.05 -5.03
C GLU A 91 -10.98 19.66 -5.88
N SER A 92 -9.95 20.25 -5.26
CA SER A 92 -8.78 20.80 -5.96
C SER A 92 -7.75 19.74 -6.42
N ASP A 93 -7.92 18.48 -6.01
CA ASP A 93 -7.02 17.36 -6.32
C ASP A 93 -7.85 16.08 -6.44
N SER A 94 -8.71 16.05 -7.46
CA SER A 94 -9.64 14.95 -7.73
C SER A 94 -8.91 13.74 -8.28
N MET A 95 -9.43 12.53 -7.99
CA MET A 95 -8.85 11.27 -8.46
C MET A 95 -9.84 10.48 -9.31
N VAL A 96 -9.38 10.03 -10.48
CA VAL A 96 -10.11 9.08 -11.33
C VAL A 96 -9.30 7.79 -11.41
N ILE A 97 -9.86 6.69 -10.91
CA ILE A 97 -9.22 5.37 -10.93
C ILE A 97 -9.41 4.75 -12.31
N LYS A 98 -8.31 4.50 -13.01
CA LYS A 98 -8.31 3.94 -14.37
C LYS A 98 -8.04 2.44 -14.41
N SER A 99 -7.28 1.93 -13.45
CA SER A 99 -7.02 0.50 -13.31
C SER A 99 -6.88 0.09 -11.85
N LEU A 100 -7.12 -1.19 -11.56
CA LEU A 100 -6.82 -1.85 -10.30
C LEU A 100 -5.96 -3.08 -10.57
N HIS A 101 -4.82 -3.18 -9.89
CA HIS A 101 -3.87 -4.28 -10.03
C HIS A 101 -3.74 -5.03 -8.71
N PHE A 102 -3.89 -6.35 -8.76
CA PHE A 102 -3.84 -7.27 -7.61
C PHE A 102 -2.71 -8.28 -7.77
N ASP A 103 -2.06 -8.67 -6.69
CA ASP A 103 -0.99 -9.67 -6.73
C ASP A 103 -1.53 -11.11 -6.72
N GLY A 104 -2.15 -11.51 -7.82
CA GLY A 104 -2.55 -12.90 -8.07
C GLY A 104 -3.82 -13.38 -7.34
N HIS A 105 -4.87 -13.62 -8.11
CA HIS A 105 -6.16 -14.16 -7.65
C HIS A 105 -6.10 -15.55 -6.99
N GLN A 106 -5.04 -16.32 -7.25
CA GLN A 106 -4.87 -17.68 -6.73
C GLN A 106 -4.88 -17.71 -5.19
N HIS A 107 -4.32 -16.68 -4.55
CA HIS A 107 -4.32 -16.55 -3.09
C HIS A 107 -5.72 -16.32 -2.50
N TYR A 108 -6.67 -15.86 -3.31
CA TYR A 108 -8.05 -15.61 -2.91
C TYR A 108 -8.99 -16.80 -3.21
N GLY A 109 -8.49 -17.81 -3.93
CA GLY A 109 -9.27 -18.96 -4.40
C GLY A 109 -10.19 -18.67 -5.60
N ARG A 110 -10.26 -17.41 -6.06
CA ARG A 110 -11.04 -16.97 -7.22
C ARG A 110 -10.58 -15.60 -7.71
N ARG A 111 -10.97 -15.25 -8.94
CA ARG A 111 -10.82 -13.90 -9.50
C ARG A 111 -11.56 -12.85 -8.66
N ILE A 112 -11.03 -11.64 -8.67
CA ILE A 112 -11.61 -10.48 -8.00
C ILE A 112 -12.92 -10.07 -8.68
N SER A 113 -13.96 -9.85 -7.88
CA SER A 113 -15.26 -9.43 -8.40
C SER A 113 -15.31 -7.92 -8.59
N ARG A 114 -15.38 -7.49 -9.87
CA ARG A 114 -15.61 -6.10 -10.26
C ARG A 114 -16.84 -5.53 -9.56
N GLU A 115 -17.96 -6.24 -9.61
CA GLU A 115 -19.23 -5.81 -9.03
C GLU A 115 -19.09 -5.55 -7.52
N ARG A 116 -18.51 -6.51 -6.80
CA ARG A 116 -18.34 -6.39 -5.35
C ARG A 116 -17.45 -5.23 -4.96
N ILE A 117 -16.47 -4.83 -5.79
CA ILE A 117 -15.58 -3.70 -5.50
C ILE A 117 -16.16 -2.40 -6.02
N VAL A 118 -16.37 -2.28 -7.32
CA VAL A 118 -16.62 -1.01 -8.03
C VAL A 118 -18.00 -0.47 -7.73
N GLN A 119 -19.05 -1.29 -7.84
CA GLN A 119 -20.43 -0.83 -7.66
C GLN A 119 -20.64 -0.30 -6.24
N ARG A 120 -20.25 -1.10 -5.24
CA ARG A 120 -20.36 -0.73 -3.82
C ARG A 120 -19.45 0.42 -3.40
N LEU A 121 -18.30 0.61 -4.06
CA LEU A 121 -17.44 1.75 -3.78
C LEU A 121 -18.01 3.04 -4.34
N THR A 122 -18.54 3.00 -5.57
CA THR A 122 -19.04 4.19 -6.28
C THR A 122 -20.09 4.94 -5.45
N GLU A 123 -21.01 4.23 -4.81
CA GLU A 123 -22.04 4.81 -3.92
C GLU A 123 -21.45 5.54 -2.68
N GLY A 124 -20.24 5.16 -2.25
CA GLY A 124 -19.61 5.68 -1.04
C GLY A 124 -18.48 6.69 -1.27
N LEU A 125 -18.10 6.96 -2.52
CA LEU A 125 -17.04 7.90 -2.83
C LEU A 125 -17.55 9.34 -2.78
N ARG A 126 -16.66 10.27 -2.40
CA ARG A 126 -16.93 11.70 -2.51
C ARG A 126 -16.96 12.13 -3.99
N PRO A 127 -17.64 13.24 -4.37
CA PRO A 127 -17.76 13.66 -5.76
C PRO A 127 -16.43 13.85 -6.51
N TYR A 128 -15.35 14.16 -5.77
CA TYR A 128 -14.00 14.32 -6.32
C TYR A 128 -13.22 12.99 -6.49
N CYS A 129 -13.87 11.85 -6.25
CA CYS A 129 -13.31 10.52 -6.48
C CYS A 129 -14.25 9.68 -7.34
N SER A 130 -13.74 9.11 -8.44
CA SER A 130 -14.55 8.28 -9.33
C SER A 130 -13.74 7.15 -9.96
N PHE A 131 -14.45 6.20 -10.56
CA PHE A 131 -13.86 5.19 -11.43
C PHE A 131 -14.07 5.60 -12.90
N SER A 132 -13.08 5.31 -13.73
CA SER A 132 -13.23 5.39 -15.18
C SER A 132 -14.35 4.44 -15.65
N PRO A 133 -15.20 4.83 -16.61
CA PRO A 133 -16.16 3.91 -17.24
C PRO A 133 -15.46 2.67 -17.82
N ASN A 134 -14.24 2.86 -18.34
CA ASN A 134 -13.39 1.81 -18.90
C ASN A 134 -12.36 1.31 -17.87
N LEU A 135 -12.73 1.24 -16.59
CA LEU A 135 -11.84 0.76 -15.54
C LEU A 135 -11.31 -0.65 -15.88
N GLU A 136 -10.01 -0.82 -15.87
CA GLU A 136 -9.34 -2.11 -16.01
C GLU A 136 -9.14 -2.78 -14.65
N ILE A 137 -9.30 -4.11 -14.57
CA ILE A 137 -8.96 -4.88 -13.37
C ILE A 137 -8.05 -6.03 -13.81
N CYS A 138 -6.84 -6.05 -13.25
CA CYS A 138 -5.85 -7.08 -13.49
C CYS A 138 -5.52 -7.78 -12.16
N ASP A 139 -5.80 -9.08 -12.08
CA ASP A 139 -5.53 -9.92 -10.90
C ASP A 139 -4.72 -11.18 -11.25
N ASP A 140 -3.95 -11.08 -12.33
CA ASP A 140 -2.87 -12.01 -12.65
C ASP A 140 -1.67 -11.81 -11.71
N GLY A 141 -0.76 -12.79 -11.65
CA GLY A 141 0.37 -12.74 -10.72
C GLY A 141 1.42 -11.70 -11.10
N SER A 142 2.24 -11.26 -10.12
CA SER A 142 3.36 -10.32 -10.33
C SER A 142 4.67 -10.99 -10.80
N ASN A 143 4.65 -12.27 -11.15
CA ASN A 143 5.85 -13.03 -11.49
C ASN A 143 6.21 -12.93 -12.99
N HIS A 144 6.75 -11.78 -13.41
CA HIS A 144 7.19 -11.51 -14.78
C HIS A 144 8.17 -12.56 -15.39
N LYS A 145 8.77 -13.44 -14.58
CA LYS A 145 9.63 -14.54 -15.07
C LYS A 145 8.86 -15.80 -15.49
N ARG A 146 7.57 -15.90 -15.13
CA ARG A 146 6.66 -16.99 -15.54
C ARG A 146 5.67 -16.41 -16.57
N LYS A 147 5.93 -16.66 -17.86
CA LYS A 147 5.32 -15.95 -19.00
C LYS A 147 3.81 -16.22 -19.26
N GLN A 148 3.13 -17.01 -18.44
CA GLN A 148 1.70 -17.28 -18.58
C GLN A 148 0.98 -16.95 -17.28
N GLY A 149 -0.04 -16.09 -17.34
CA GLY A 149 -0.82 -15.65 -16.17
C GLY A 149 -0.12 -14.63 -15.28
N SER A 150 0.81 -13.85 -15.84
CA SER A 150 1.49 -12.74 -15.15
C SER A 150 1.17 -11.40 -15.82
N GLN A 151 1.14 -10.33 -15.01
CA GLN A 151 0.93 -8.96 -15.50
C GLN A 151 2.12 -8.46 -16.33
N SER A 152 1.99 -7.26 -16.90
CA SER A 152 3.09 -6.57 -17.59
C SER A 152 4.32 -6.43 -16.68
N TYR A 153 5.50 -6.27 -17.26
CA TYR A 153 6.73 -6.11 -16.47
C TYR A 153 6.64 -4.89 -15.55
N GLU A 154 6.11 -3.79 -16.07
CA GLU A 154 5.91 -2.52 -15.37
C GLU A 154 4.96 -2.67 -14.18
N ASP A 155 3.82 -3.34 -14.37
CA ASP A 155 2.86 -3.60 -13.30
C ASP A 155 3.47 -4.52 -12.24
N CYS A 156 4.22 -5.55 -12.66
CA CYS A 156 4.95 -6.42 -11.74
C CYS A 156 5.97 -5.63 -10.90
N GLN A 157 6.70 -4.67 -11.49
CA GLN A 157 7.62 -3.81 -10.75
C GLN A 157 6.88 -2.91 -9.75
N PHE A 158 5.70 -2.40 -10.11
CA PHE A 158 4.89 -1.58 -9.23
C PHE A 158 4.29 -2.37 -8.05
N LEU A 159 3.83 -3.61 -8.29
CA LEU A 159 3.39 -4.52 -7.24
C LEU A 159 4.53 -4.88 -6.29
N GLN A 160 5.71 -5.22 -6.82
CA GLN A 160 6.91 -5.48 -6.00
C GLN A 160 7.31 -4.28 -5.15
N LEU A 161 7.22 -3.06 -5.70
CA LEU A 161 7.45 -1.84 -4.92
C LEU A 161 6.43 -1.68 -3.79
N THR A 162 5.17 -2.02 -4.05
CA THR A 162 4.09 -2.00 -3.06
C THR A 162 4.34 -3.02 -1.95
N ASP A 163 4.77 -4.24 -2.29
CA ASP A 163 5.14 -5.27 -1.31
C ASP A 163 6.32 -4.85 -0.44
N LEU A 164 7.34 -4.21 -1.03
CA LEU A 164 8.46 -3.66 -0.26
C LEU A 164 8.01 -2.59 0.73
N LEU A 165 7.08 -1.70 0.32
CA LEU A 165 6.49 -0.72 1.22
C LEU A 165 5.70 -1.40 2.34
N VAL A 166 4.80 -2.33 2.02
CA VAL A 166 4.02 -3.09 3.01
C VAL A 166 4.94 -3.83 3.98
N GLY A 167 5.99 -4.49 3.49
CA GLY A 167 7.01 -5.17 4.30
C GLY A 167 7.77 -4.22 5.22
N ALA A 168 8.10 -3.01 4.75
CA ALA A 168 8.74 -1.99 5.56
C ALA A 168 7.80 -1.46 6.67
N PHE A 169 6.52 -1.26 6.37
CA PHE A 169 5.53 -0.92 7.41
C PHE A 169 5.36 -2.05 8.43
N ARG A 170 5.26 -3.30 7.98
CA ARG A 170 5.22 -4.47 8.89
C ARG A 170 6.44 -4.54 9.80
N THR A 171 7.62 -4.20 9.28
CA THR A 171 8.87 -4.13 10.05
C THR A 171 8.80 -3.06 11.12
N VAL A 172 8.40 -1.84 10.74
CA VAL A 172 8.34 -0.68 11.65
C VAL A 172 7.25 -0.82 12.71
N LEU A 173 6.12 -1.41 12.37
CA LEU A 173 4.93 -1.48 13.24
C LEU A 173 4.80 -2.80 14.00
N GLY A 174 5.41 -3.88 13.50
CA GLY A 174 5.18 -5.24 13.99
C GLY A 174 6.02 -5.66 15.20
N GLY A 175 7.05 -4.89 15.57
CA GLY A 175 7.88 -5.19 16.75
C GLY A 175 8.62 -6.54 16.72
N PHE A 176 8.66 -7.22 15.58
CA PHE A 176 9.25 -8.56 15.45
C PHE A 176 10.79 -8.51 15.44
N ARG A 177 11.43 -9.68 15.60
CA ARG A 177 12.87 -9.85 15.34
C ARG A 177 13.13 -9.61 13.85
N VAL A 178 13.71 -8.47 13.55
CA VAL A 178 14.01 -8.02 12.19
C VAL A 178 15.52 -8.06 12.03
N ASN A 179 16.01 -8.59 10.92
CA ASN A 179 17.45 -8.52 10.63
C ASN A 179 17.87 -7.10 10.25
N ASP A 180 19.15 -6.77 10.41
CA ASP A 180 19.67 -5.42 10.16
C ASP A 180 19.35 -4.89 8.76
N SER A 181 19.35 -5.76 7.75
CA SER A 181 19.02 -5.39 6.38
C SER A 181 17.58 -4.89 6.25
N GLN A 182 16.61 -5.61 6.83
CA GLN A 182 15.21 -5.22 6.84
C GLN A 182 14.98 -3.92 7.62
N LEU A 183 15.68 -3.71 8.74
CA LEU A 183 15.63 -2.45 9.49
C LEU A 183 16.13 -1.28 8.64
N ARG A 184 17.29 -1.44 7.98
CA ARG A 184 17.91 -0.40 7.15
C ARG A 184 17.02 0.01 5.99
N VAL A 185 16.43 -0.95 5.26
CA VAL A 185 15.53 -0.63 4.14
C VAL A 185 14.21 -0.01 4.59
N SER A 186 13.80 -0.25 5.83
CA SER A 186 12.56 0.29 6.40
C SER A 186 12.71 1.67 7.04
N TYR A 187 13.95 2.17 7.18
CA TYR A 187 14.23 3.45 7.83
C TYR A 187 13.43 4.65 7.27
N PRO A 188 13.27 4.81 5.94
CA PRO A 188 12.44 5.88 5.39
C PRO A 188 10.96 5.80 5.81
N VAL A 189 10.43 4.58 5.99
CA VAL A 189 9.06 4.35 6.46
C VAL A 189 8.93 4.69 7.94
N LYS A 190 9.95 4.41 8.76
CA LYS A 190 9.95 4.81 10.19
C LYS A 190 9.78 6.32 10.36
N GLN A 191 10.47 7.13 9.56
CA GLN A 191 10.31 8.58 9.64
C GLN A 191 8.89 9.02 9.28
N LEU A 192 8.28 8.37 8.29
CA LEU A 192 6.91 8.64 7.88
C LEU A 192 5.90 8.25 8.98
N THR A 193 6.07 7.08 9.61
CA THR A 193 5.19 6.64 10.69
C THR A 193 5.35 7.51 11.94
N ASP A 194 6.57 7.84 12.37
CA ASP A 194 6.81 8.73 13.51
C ASP A 194 6.11 10.08 13.33
N ARG A 195 6.12 10.60 12.09
CA ARG A 195 5.43 11.84 11.72
C ARG A 195 3.91 11.69 11.70
N TRP A 196 3.40 10.57 11.20
CA TRP A 196 1.97 10.27 11.23
C TRP A 196 1.42 10.27 12.67
N HIS A 197 2.15 9.68 13.63
CA HIS A 197 1.74 9.62 15.04
C HIS A 197 1.76 10.97 15.76
N GLN A 198 2.39 12.00 15.18
CA GLN A 198 2.31 13.37 15.70
C GLN A 198 0.91 13.99 15.47
N GLY A 199 0.03 13.32 14.73
CA GLY A 199 -1.36 13.72 14.52
C GLY A 199 -1.56 14.66 13.33
N LEU A 200 -2.83 14.79 12.94
CA LEU A 200 -3.24 15.50 11.72
C LEU A 200 -2.76 16.97 11.70
N ALA A 201 -2.85 17.67 12.83
CA ALA A 201 -2.44 19.09 12.91
C ALA A 201 -0.97 19.29 12.54
N ARG A 202 -0.07 18.41 13.02
CA ARG A 202 1.35 18.47 12.70
C ARG A 202 1.64 17.93 11.28
N MET A 203 0.86 16.95 10.83
CA MET A 203 0.96 16.40 9.47
C MET A 203 0.52 17.38 8.37
N ARG A 204 -0.39 18.33 8.63
CA ARG A 204 -0.85 19.33 7.64
C ARG A 204 0.28 20.13 7.01
N ASN A 205 1.30 20.47 7.80
CA ASN A 205 2.46 21.23 7.33
C ASN A 205 3.60 20.32 6.84
N SER A 206 3.35 19.02 6.70
CA SER A 206 4.35 18.05 6.30
C SER A 206 4.40 17.85 4.79
N ARG A 207 5.57 17.47 4.28
CA ARG A 207 5.76 17.14 2.85
C ARG A 207 4.95 15.92 2.40
N TRP A 208 4.48 15.10 3.34
CA TRP A 208 3.64 13.91 3.11
C TRP A 208 2.15 14.16 3.32
N PHE A 209 1.72 15.40 3.60
CA PHE A 209 0.29 15.71 3.77
C PHE A 209 -0.48 15.28 2.52
N LYS A 210 -1.58 14.54 2.70
CA LYS A 210 -2.36 13.89 1.62
C LYS A 210 -1.60 12.90 0.72
N GLY A 211 -0.37 12.53 1.04
CA GLY A 211 0.39 11.48 0.34
C GLY A 211 0.33 10.11 1.00
N PHE A 212 -0.10 10.04 2.27
CA PHE A 212 -0.09 8.82 3.07
C PHE A 212 -1.23 8.80 4.07
N CYS A 213 -1.87 7.64 4.25
CA CYS A 213 -2.68 7.35 5.42
C CYS A 213 -2.55 5.90 5.88
N MET A 214 -2.94 5.68 7.12
CA MET A 214 -2.83 4.40 7.80
C MET A 214 -4.02 4.20 8.74
N SER A 215 -4.64 3.02 8.70
CA SER A 215 -5.80 2.69 9.53
C SER A 215 -5.93 1.19 9.76
N GLN A 216 -6.39 0.80 10.96
CA GLN A 216 -6.62 -0.59 11.37
C GLN A 216 -8.09 -0.75 11.66
N CYS A 217 -8.63 -1.92 11.35
CA CYS A 217 -9.94 -2.32 11.81
C CYS A 217 -9.93 -3.73 12.40
N TYR A 218 -10.98 -4.05 13.14
CA TYR A 218 -11.28 -5.37 13.65
C TYR A 218 -12.79 -5.49 13.88
N ILE A 219 -13.26 -6.71 14.13
CA ILE A 219 -14.65 -6.95 14.54
C ILE A 219 -14.69 -7.20 16.05
N GLU A 220 -15.54 -6.45 16.73
CA GLU A 220 -15.83 -6.61 18.15
C GLU A 220 -17.34 -6.56 18.34
N ASN A 221 -17.89 -7.57 19.03
CA ASN A 221 -19.34 -7.73 19.22
C ASN A 221 -20.16 -7.61 17.91
N GLY A 222 -19.64 -8.23 16.84
CA GLY A 222 -20.25 -8.24 15.51
C GLY A 222 -20.23 -6.90 14.76
N LYS A 223 -19.50 -5.89 15.26
CA LYS A 223 -19.39 -4.57 14.64
C LYS A 223 -17.96 -4.28 14.23
N TRP A 224 -17.82 -3.57 13.11
CA TRP A 224 -16.53 -3.02 12.70
C TRP A 224 -16.10 -1.89 13.62
N VAL A 225 -14.91 -2.05 14.20
CA VAL A 225 -14.23 -1.01 14.99
C VAL A 225 -13.02 -0.53 14.19
N PHE A 226 -12.87 0.78 14.09
CA PHE A 226 -11.71 1.42 13.46
C PHE A 226 -10.81 1.98 14.56
N ASP A 227 -9.58 1.48 14.60
CA ASP A 227 -8.63 1.75 15.65
C ASP A 227 -7.82 3.01 15.33
N SER A 228 -8.02 4.06 16.13
CA SER A 228 -7.26 5.31 16.05
C SER A 228 -5.85 5.19 16.65
N SER A 229 -5.56 4.10 17.37
CA SER A 229 -4.33 3.84 18.10
C SER A 229 -3.33 2.97 17.33
N PHE A 230 -3.31 3.06 15.99
CA PHE A 230 -2.53 2.21 15.07
C PHE A 230 -1.05 1.99 15.47
N ALA A 231 -0.45 2.81 16.35
CA ALA A 231 0.82 2.51 17.00
C ALA A 231 0.93 2.81 18.51
N THR A 232 -0.10 2.52 19.33
CA THR A 232 -0.02 2.78 20.79
C THR A 232 0.05 1.53 21.66
N LYS A 233 0.04 0.32 21.08
CA LYS A 233 0.31 -0.93 21.83
C LYS A 233 1.59 -1.61 21.35
N CYS A 234 2.72 -0.93 21.49
CA CYS A 234 4.02 -1.60 21.60
C CYS A 234 4.35 -1.97 23.06
N ASP A 235 3.54 -1.50 24.02
CA ASP A 235 3.64 -1.87 25.43
C ASP A 235 2.62 -2.96 25.75
N GLN A 236 2.94 -4.21 25.42
CA GLN A 236 2.43 -5.45 26.06
C GLN A 236 2.91 -6.70 25.30
N LEU A 237 4.22 -6.89 25.22
CA LEU A 237 4.78 -8.24 25.17
C LEU A 237 5.79 -8.34 26.29
N LYS A 238 5.29 -8.75 27.47
CA LYS A 238 6.14 -9.40 28.45
C LYS A 238 6.72 -10.61 27.75
N LEU A 239 8.04 -10.59 27.56
CA LEU A 239 8.84 -11.74 27.22
C LEU A 239 8.45 -12.87 28.19
N LEU A 240 7.85 -13.93 27.65
CA LEU A 240 7.97 -15.28 28.18
C LEU A 240 8.97 -16.01 27.29
#